data_AF-A0A6J6MGC4-F1
#
_entry.id   AF-A0A6J6MGC4-F1
#
_cell.length_a   1.000
_cell.length_b   1.000
_cell.length_c   1.000
_cell.angle_alpha   90.00
_cell.angle_beta   90.00
_cell.angle_gamma   90.00
#
_symmetry.space_group_name_H-M   'P 1'
#
loop_
_entity.id
_entity.type
_entity.pdbx_description
1 polymer ?
#
loop_
_entity_poly.entity_id
_entity_poly.type
_entity_poly.pdbx_seq_one_letter_code
_entity_poly.pdbx_strand_id
1 'polypeptide(L)'
;MNENDTVATTEIRFGDNDRLAAMVAILLQADALVLLSDVDGLYDMPPTNPEAKLIPRVAFGMDLANLEIAGTNTGVGTGGAITKVAAAASCTEAGIGVVITNADNVSKTLAGESLGTFFEPNPDIKIVRK
;
A
#
# COMPACT_ATOMS: atom_id res chain seq x y z
N MET A 1 -19.24 -0.28 41.70
CA MET A 1 -19.14 -0.94 40.38
C MET A 1 -18.70 0.12 39.40
N ASN A 2 -17.50 -0.04 38.82
CA ASN A 2 -16.90 0.94 37.91
C ASN A 2 -17.58 0.89 36.53
N GLU A 3 -18.32 1.94 36.21
CA GLU A 3 -18.03 2.94 35.16
C GLU A 3 -16.89 2.60 34.16
N ASN A 4 -17.09 1.53 33.38
CA ASN A 4 -16.40 1.28 32.11
C ASN A 4 -17.44 1.04 31.01
N ASP A 5 -18.51 1.82 31.05
CA ASP A 5 -19.55 1.86 30.03
C ASP A 5 -19.20 2.98 29.04
N THR A 6 -19.15 2.69 27.73
CA THR A 6 -18.78 3.57 26.58
C THR A 6 -17.32 3.59 26.07
N VAL A 7 -16.59 2.46 26.09
CA VAL A 7 -15.39 2.34 25.24
C VAL A 7 -15.83 2.34 23.77
N ALA A 8 -15.45 3.38 23.03
CA ALA A 8 -15.79 3.61 21.63
C ALA A 8 -15.44 2.42 20.73
N THR A 9 -16.39 1.53 20.48
CA THR A 9 -16.25 0.38 19.58
C THR A 9 -16.95 0.65 18.25
N THR A 10 -16.44 1.59 17.47
CA THR A 10 -16.81 1.67 16.05
C THR A 10 -15.68 2.34 15.25
N GLU A 11 -15.21 1.62 14.23
CA GLU A 11 -14.40 2.12 13.10
C GLU A 11 -12.87 2.27 13.28
N ILE A 12 -12.14 1.16 13.41
CA ILE A 12 -10.86 1.06 12.70
C ILE A 12 -11.23 0.69 11.26
N ARG A 13 -11.35 1.68 10.36
CA ARG A 13 -11.56 1.40 8.94
C ARG A 13 -10.23 0.87 8.38
N PHE A 14 -10.24 -0.28 7.71
CA PHE A 14 -9.03 -0.92 7.16
C PHE A 14 -8.17 0.02 6.28
N GLY A 15 -8.77 1.08 5.71
CA GLY A 15 -8.05 2.13 4.97
C GLY A 15 -7.27 3.15 5.81
N ASP A 16 -7.63 3.34 7.08
CA ASP A 16 -6.90 4.26 7.98
C ASP A 16 -5.52 3.71 8.33
N ASN A 17 -5.39 2.38 8.41
CA ASN A 17 -4.12 1.74 8.75
C ASN A 17 -3.06 1.94 7.66
N ASP A 18 -3.44 1.89 6.38
CA ASP A 18 -2.50 2.16 5.27
C ASP A 18 -1.97 3.61 5.37
N ARG A 19 -2.88 4.56 5.65
CA ARG A 19 -2.53 5.97 5.81
C ARG A 19 -1.66 6.21 7.06
N LEU A 20 -2.01 5.59 8.19
CA LEU A 20 -1.23 5.66 9.42
C LEU A 20 0.16 5.05 9.21
N ALA A 21 0.26 3.91 8.53
CA ALA A 21 1.53 3.27 8.21
C ALA A 21 2.40 4.18 7.33
N ALA A 22 1.83 4.83 6.32
CA ALA A 22 2.53 5.81 5.50
C ALA A 22 3.03 7.01 6.34
N MET A 23 2.17 7.56 7.20
CA MET A 23 2.56 8.66 8.09
C MET A 23 3.70 8.26 9.02
N VAL A 24 3.63 7.08 9.63
CA VAL A 24 4.69 6.56 10.51
C VAL A 24 5.99 6.35 9.73
N ALA A 25 5.94 5.76 8.53
CA ALA A 25 7.11 5.56 7.69
C ALA A 25 7.78 6.90 7.33
N ILE A 26 6.99 7.90 6.95
CA ILE A 26 7.47 9.26 6.63
C ILE A 26 8.10 9.92 7.86
N LEU A 27 7.42 9.86 9.01
CA LEU A 27 7.90 10.44 10.27
C LEU A 27 9.22 9.83 10.73
N LEU A 28 9.36 8.51 10.56
CA LEU A 28 10.57 7.77 10.95
C LEU A 28 11.65 7.79 9.87
N GLN A 29 11.39 8.37 8.70
CA GLN A 29 12.26 8.30 7.53
C GLN A 29 12.68 6.85 7.21
N ALA A 30 11.69 5.95 7.21
CA ALA A 30 11.91 4.53 6.99
C ALA A 30 12.56 4.27 5.62
N ASP A 31 13.39 3.22 5.53
CA ASP A 31 14.01 2.81 4.27
C ASP A 31 12.99 2.27 3.26
N ALA A 32 11.94 1.63 3.76
CA ALA A 32 10.84 1.12 2.97
C ALA A 32 9.57 0.95 3.83
N LEU A 33 8.42 0.93 3.16
CA LEU A 33 7.13 0.52 3.73
C LEU A 33 6.65 -0.76 3.03
N VAL A 34 6.18 -1.73 3.80
CA VAL A 34 5.54 -2.94 3.27
C VAL A 34 4.06 -2.92 3.66
N LEU A 35 3.17 -2.89 2.67
CA LEU A 35 1.73 -2.94 2.84
C LEU A 35 1.24 -4.35 2.50
N LEU A 36 0.62 -5.02 3.48
CA LEU A 36 0.12 -6.36 3.29
C LEU A 36 -1.28 -6.34 2.68
N SER A 37 -1.48 -7.21 1.69
CA SER A 37 -2.78 -7.41 1.03
C SER A 37 -3.22 -8.87 1.10
N ASP A 38 -4.51 -9.05 0.89
CA ASP A 38 -5.19 -10.32 0.60
C ASP A 38 -4.87 -10.91 -0.78
N VAL A 39 -4.25 -10.12 -1.66
CA VAL A 39 -3.79 -10.51 -3.00
C VAL A 39 -2.30 -10.28 -3.14
N ASP A 40 -1.71 -10.83 -4.20
CA ASP A 40 -0.25 -10.83 -4.36
C ASP A 40 0.35 -9.44 -4.61
N GLY A 41 -0.44 -8.46 -5.06
CA GLY A 41 -0.02 -7.07 -5.27
C GLY A 41 -1.08 -6.24 -6.01
N LEU A 42 -0.67 -5.21 -6.72
CA LEU A 42 -1.52 -4.40 -7.59
C LEU A 42 -1.71 -5.07 -8.95
N TYR A 43 -2.95 -5.13 -9.42
CA TYR A 43 -3.30 -5.66 -10.74
C TYR A 43 -3.82 -4.55 -11.65
N ASP A 44 -3.68 -4.73 -12.96
CA ASP A 44 -4.18 -3.81 -13.99
C ASP A 44 -5.72 -3.76 -14.09
N MET A 45 -6.38 -4.80 -13.58
CA MET A 45 -7.83 -4.94 -13.45
C MET A 45 -8.15 -5.79 -12.21
N PRO A 46 -9.42 -5.98 -11.82
CA PRO A 46 -9.75 -6.77 -10.64
C PRO A 46 -9.18 -8.20 -10.73
N PRO A 47 -8.53 -8.72 -9.67
CA PRO A 47 -7.88 -10.05 -9.68
C PRO A 47 -8.87 -11.22 -9.84
N THR A 48 -10.17 -10.95 -9.73
CA THR A 48 -11.24 -11.90 -10.08
C THR A 48 -11.39 -12.09 -11.58
N ASN A 49 -10.87 -11.17 -12.40
CA ASN A 49 -10.81 -11.32 -13.85
C ASN A 49 -9.64 -12.26 -14.22
N PRO A 50 -9.88 -13.32 -15.00
CA PRO A 50 -8.81 -14.22 -15.48
C PRO A 50 -7.72 -13.54 -16.31
N GLU A 51 -8.02 -12.39 -16.93
CA GLU A 51 -7.06 -11.62 -17.72
C GLU A 51 -6.22 -10.65 -16.88
N ALA A 52 -6.47 -10.57 -15.56
CA ALA A 52 -5.76 -9.66 -14.68
C ALA A 52 -4.28 -10.00 -14.56
N LYS A 53 -3.44 -8.98 -14.71
CA LYS A 53 -1.99 -9.10 -14.64
C LYS A 53 -1.47 -8.30 -13.46
N LEU A 54 -0.62 -8.96 -12.67
CA LEU A 54 0.13 -8.31 -11.62
C LEU A 54 1.06 -7.26 -12.24
N ILE A 55 1.04 -6.06 -11.67
CA ILE A 55 1.96 -4.99 -11.99
C ILE A 55 3.18 -5.15 -11.07
N PRO A 56 4.35 -5.59 -11.56
CA PRO A 56 5.49 -5.86 -10.69
C PRO A 56 6.12 -4.58 -10.15
N ARG A 57 5.98 -3.47 -10.89
CA ARG A 57 6.69 -2.23 -10.62
C ARG A 57 5.89 -1.02 -11.08
N VAL A 58 5.83 0.00 -10.23
CA VAL A 58 5.25 1.32 -10.48
C VAL A 58 6.37 2.34 -10.34
N ALA A 59 6.73 2.98 -11.46
CA ALA A 59 7.72 4.04 -11.45
C ALA A 59 7.17 5.31 -10.78
N PHE A 60 8.05 6.11 -10.17
CA PHE A 60 7.64 7.40 -9.60
C PHE A 60 7.02 8.29 -10.70
N GLY A 61 5.84 8.86 -10.41
CA GLY A 61 5.09 9.68 -11.36
C GLY A 61 4.36 8.92 -12.46
N MET A 62 4.36 7.58 -12.44
CA MET A 62 3.52 6.78 -13.34
C MET A 62 2.04 7.07 -13.07
N ASP A 63 1.31 7.41 -14.14
CA ASP A 63 -0.13 7.61 -14.05
C ASP A 63 -0.85 6.26 -13.94
N LEU A 64 -1.51 6.05 -12.81
CA LEU A 64 -2.31 4.86 -12.51
C LEU A 64 -3.81 5.10 -12.75
N ALA A 65 -4.22 6.29 -13.20
CA ALA A 65 -5.64 6.64 -13.39
C ALA A 65 -6.34 5.81 -14.47
N ASN A 66 -5.57 5.30 -15.45
CA ASN A 66 -6.10 4.45 -16.53
C ASN A 66 -6.23 2.97 -16.15
N LEU A 67 -5.71 2.57 -14.99
CA LEU A 67 -5.84 1.21 -14.51
C LEU A 67 -7.25 1.02 -13.93
N GLU A 68 -7.89 -0.09 -14.27
CA GLU A 68 -9.12 -0.51 -13.60
C GLU A 68 -8.76 -1.12 -12.24
N ILE A 69 -8.05 -0.34 -11.41
CA ILE A 69 -7.80 -0.71 -10.03
C ILE A 69 -9.18 -0.92 -9.41
N ALA A 70 -9.43 -2.16 -8.97
CA ALA A 70 -10.71 -2.59 -8.45
C ALA A 70 -11.27 -1.54 -7.47
N GLY A 71 -12.23 -0.73 -7.91
CA GLY A 71 -12.76 0.35 -7.07
C GLY A 71 -13.18 1.66 -7.74
N THR A 72 -13.06 1.84 -9.05
CA THR A 72 -13.69 3.01 -9.68
C THR A 72 -15.23 2.98 -9.66
N ASN A 73 -15.90 1.87 -9.28
CA ASN A 73 -17.38 1.85 -9.27
C ASN A 73 -18.16 0.81 -8.41
N THR A 74 -17.61 0.08 -7.43
CA THR A 74 -18.43 -0.92 -6.68
C THR A 74 -18.23 -0.87 -5.16
N GLY A 75 -19.29 -0.46 -4.47
CA GLY A 75 -19.33 -0.03 -3.06
C GLY A 75 -19.17 -1.08 -1.96
N VAL A 76 -18.60 -2.26 -2.19
CA VAL A 76 -18.30 -3.22 -1.11
C VAL A 76 -17.06 -4.05 -1.47
N GLY A 77 -15.93 -3.81 -0.81
CA GLY A 77 -14.69 -4.61 -0.95
C GLY A 77 -13.49 -3.95 -1.65
N THR A 78 -13.61 -2.71 -2.14
CA THR A 78 -12.65 -2.06 -3.06
C THR A 78 -11.78 -0.97 -2.44
N GLY A 79 -12.06 -0.54 -1.21
CA GLY A 79 -11.30 0.53 -0.56
C GLY A 79 -9.83 0.19 -0.30
N GLY A 80 -9.51 -1.10 -0.12
CA GLY A 80 -8.19 -1.54 0.30
C GLY A 80 -7.08 -1.34 -0.74
N ALA A 81 -7.38 -1.44 -2.04
CA ALA A 81 -6.39 -1.20 -3.09
C ALA A 81 -6.14 0.30 -3.27
N ILE A 82 -7.22 1.10 -3.24
CA ILE A 82 -7.15 2.57 -3.36
C ILE A 82 -6.34 3.16 -2.20
N THR A 83 -6.61 2.74 -0.97
CA THR A 83 -5.91 3.25 0.22
C THR A 83 -4.44 2.86 0.23
N LYS A 84 -4.08 1.67 -0.25
CA LYS A 84 -2.68 1.24 -0.40
C LYS A 84 -1.95 2.03 -1.48
N VAL A 85 -2.58 2.27 -2.63
CA VAL A 85 -2.00 3.08 -3.70
C VAL A 85 -1.79 4.52 -3.22
N ALA A 86 -2.75 5.10 -2.50
CA ALA A 86 -2.61 6.43 -1.93
C ALA A 86 -1.49 6.51 -0.88
N ALA A 87 -1.41 5.53 0.02
CA ALA A 87 -0.33 5.41 1.00
C ALA A 87 1.04 5.25 0.32
N ALA A 88 1.13 4.40 -0.70
CA ALA A 88 2.33 4.20 -1.50
C ALA A 88 2.75 5.50 -2.19
N ALA A 89 1.82 6.22 -2.82
CA ALA A 89 2.09 7.51 -3.44
C ALA A 89 2.69 8.51 -2.45
N SER A 90 2.07 8.70 -1.27
CA SER A 90 2.59 9.60 -0.23
C SER A 90 4.00 9.22 0.25
N CYS A 91 4.29 7.94 0.42
CA CYS A 91 5.63 7.49 0.80
C CYS A 91 6.65 7.70 -0.32
N THR A 92 6.31 7.38 -1.56
CA THR A 92 7.22 7.58 -2.70
C THR A 92 7.54 9.05 -2.92
N GLU A 93 6.58 9.95 -2.73
CA GLU A 93 6.79 11.40 -2.73
C GLU A 93 7.79 11.85 -1.66
N ALA A 94 7.88 11.13 -0.53
CA ALA A 94 8.84 11.38 0.55
C ALA A 94 10.19 10.65 0.36
N GLY A 95 10.40 9.98 -0.79
CA GLY A 95 11.62 9.23 -1.07
C GLY A 95 11.67 7.83 -0.44
N ILE A 96 10.53 7.29 0.02
CA ILE A 96 10.42 5.97 0.64
C ILE A 96 9.86 4.97 -0.36
N GLY A 97 10.58 3.87 -0.59
CA GLY A 97 10.10 2.78 -1.45
C GLY A 97 8.97 2.00 -0.78
N VAL A 98 7.97 1.57 -1.55
CA VAL A 98 6.83 0.83 -0.99
C VAL A 98 6.64 -0.49 -1.72
N VAL A 99 6.37 -1.56 -0.98
CA VAL A 99 5.93 -2.83 -1.57
C VAL A 99 4.52 -3.16 -1.12
N ILE A 100 3.64 -3.47 -2.06
CA ILE A 100 2.35 -4.11 -1.80
C ILE A 100 2.49 -5.60 -2.11
N THR A 101 2.24 -6.47 -1.12
CA THR A 101 2.37 -7.92 -1.29
C THR A 101 1.47 -8.70 -0.34
N ASN A 102 1.23 -9.98 -0.63
CA ASN A 102 0.64 -10.92 0.34
C ASN A 102 1.62 -11.18 1.51
N ALA A 103 1.09 -11.38 2.71
CA ALA A 103 1.80 -11.76 3.93
C ALA A 103 2.74 -12.98 3.73
N ASP A 104 2.31 -13.97 2.96
CA ASP A 104 3.10 -15.19 2.69
C ASP A 104 4.41 -14.90 1.92
N ASN A 105 4.46 -13.76 1.22
CA ASN A 105 5.61 -13.36 0.40
C ASN A 105 6.56 -12.41 1.13
N VAL A 106 6.21 -11.89 2.32
CA VAL A 106 6.96 -10.83 3.01
C VAL A 106 8.42 -11.19 3.23
N SER A 107 8.70 -12.38 3.75
CA SER A 107 10.09 -12.80 4.03
C SER A 107 10.95 -12.83 2.77
N LYS A 108 10.37 -13.23 1.63
CA LYS A 108 11.05 -13.29 0.33
C LYS A 108 11.22 -11.90 -0.28
N THR A 109 10.19 -11.06 -0.20
CA THR A 109 10.25 -9.64 -0.60
C THR A 109 11.36 -8.91 0.16
N LEU A 110 11.44 -9.10 1.48
CA LEU A 110 12.50 -8.51 2.30
C LEU A 110 13.90 -9.07 2.00
N ALA A 111 13.98 -10.29 1.45
CA ALA A 111 15.23 -10.88 0.95
C ALA A 111 15.64 -10.36 -0.44
N GLY A 112 14.87 -9.47 -1.05
CA GLY A 112 15.14 -8.86 -2.35
C GLY A 112 14.52 -9.59 -3.54
N GLU A 113 13.65 -10.58 -3.30
CA GLU A 113 12.87 -11.19 -4.38
C GLU A 113 11.82 -10.20 -4.90
N SER A 114 11.64 -10.13 -6.22
CA SER A 114 10.65 -9.26 -6.87
C SER A 114 9.25 -9.87 -6.79
N LEU A 115 8.67 -9.87 -5.59
CA LEU A 115 7.31 -10.35 -5.31
C LEU A 115 6.39 -9.19 -4.97
N GLY A 116 5.17 -9.27 -5.50
CA GLY A 116 4.16 -8.23 -5.42
C GLY A 116 4.45 -7.03 -6.31
N THR A 117 4.07 -5.84 -5.85
CA THR A 117 4.22 -4.59 -6.58
C THR A 117 5.15 -3.64 -5.84
N PHE A 118 6.26 -3.27 -6.48
CA PHE A 118 7.19 -2.28 -5.95
C PHE A 118 6.91 -0.88 -6.52
N PHE A 119 6.67 0.08 -5.64
CA PHE A 119 6.55 1.50 -5.94
C PHE A 119 7.89 2.19 -5.71
N GLU A 120 8.43 2.78 -6.76
CA GLU A 120 9.73 3.44 -6.71
C GLU A 120 9.68 4.76 -5.95
N PRO A 121 10.63 5.01 -5.03
CA PRO A 121 10.74 6.30 -4.37
C PRO A 121 11.08 7.40 -5.38
N ASN A 122 10.72 8.64 -5.04
CA ASN A 122 11.15 9.81 -5.78
C ASN A 122 12.68 9.86 -5.89
N PRO A 123 13.26 9.77 -7.10
CA PRO A 123 14.71 9.69 -7.30
C PRO A 123 15.46 10.96 -6.88
N ASP A 124 14.75 12.10 -6.79
CA ASP A 124 15.33 13.39 -6.42
C ASP A 124 15.50 13.56 -4.90
N ILE A 125 14.83 12.72 -4.10
CA ILE A 125 14.93 12.75 -2.64
C ILE A 125 15.92 11.70 -2.17
N LYS A 126 17.03 12.16 -1.59
CA LYS A 126 17.95 11.30 -0.86
C LYS A 126 17.67 11.42 0.63
N ILE A 127 17.23 10.34 1.25
CA ILE A 127 17.14 10.26 2.70
C ILE A 127 18.56 10.30 3.26
N VAL A 128 18.95 11.44 3.84
CA VAL A 128 20.28 11.65 4.43
C VAL A 128 20.29 11.03 5.83
N ARG A 129 21.02 9.93 5.98
CA ARG A 129 21.18 9.24 7.27
C ARG A 129 22.17 10.01 8.17
N LYS A 130 21.86 10.14 9.46
CA LYS A 130 22.83 10.53 10.50
C LYS A 130 23.59 9.33 11.02
#